data_AF-A0A350CMN9-F1
#
_entry.id   AF-A0A350CMN9-F1
#
_cell.length_a   1.000
_cell.length_b   1.000
_cell.length_c   1.000
_cell.angle_alpha   90.00
_cell.angle_beta   90.00
_cell.angle_gamma   90.00
#
_symmetry.space_group_name_H-M   'P 1'
#
loop_
_entity.id
_entity.type
_entity.pdbx_description
1 polymer ?
#
loop_
_entity_poly.entity_id
_entity_poly.type
_entity_poly.pdbx_seq_one_letter_code
_entity_poly.pdbx_strand_id
1 'polypeptide(L)'
;MIAAIALHCPAHADERLDGLKKMNAEGCESVIELDKTAPKDRKLAKLYCTCVYDTYFDSFTQAEKNNMFLGTPAPPNMQKNLQSRLQAAQAACRKKVESRS
;
A
#
# COMPACT_ATOMS: atom_id res chain seq x y z
N MET A 1 24.43 31.50 -3.08
CA MET A 1 24.09 30.08 -3.32
C MET A 1 23.12 29.67 -2.23
N ILE A 2 21.84 29.49 -2.55
CA ILE A 2 20.83 29.06 -1.59
C ILE A 2 20.85 27.53 -1.59
N ALA A 3 21.40 26.95 -0.52
CA ALA A 3 21.35 25.52 -0.30
C ALA A 3 19.90 25.13 0.00
N ALA A 4 19.27 24.41 -0.92
CA ALA A 4 18.00 23.75 -0.66
C ALA A 4 18.24 22.69 0.42
N ILE A 5 17.71 22.94 1.62
CA ILE A 5 17.60 21.92 2.66
C ILE A 5 16.58 20.91 2.12
N ALA A 6 17.08 19.86 1.47
CA ALA A 6 16.31 18.66 1.27
C ALA A 6 15.98 18.14 2.67
N LEU A 7 14.73 18.35 3.10
CA LEU A 7 14.08 17.61 4.16
C LEU A 7 14.13 16.14 3.78
N HIS A 8 15.25 15.49 4.09
CA HIS A 8 15.36 14.05 4.05
C HIS A 8 14.42 13.52 5.13
N CYS A 9 13.26 13.02 4.72
CA CYS A 9 12.59 12.04 5.55
C CYS A 9 13.60 10.92 5.84
N PRO A 10 13.72 10.47 7.10
CA PRO A 10 14.76 9.54 7.49
C PRO A 10 14.53 8.22 6.75
N ALA A 11 15.58 7.63 6.19
CA ALA A 11 15.55 6.32 5.51
C ALA A 11 14.76 5.25 6.30
N HIS A 12 14.72 5.36 7.63
CA HIS A 12 13.93 4.51 8.52
C HIS A 12 12.41 4.58 8.32
N ALA A 13 11.85 5.68 7.81
CA ALA A 13 10.42 5.77 7.50
C ALA A 13 10.08 4.94 6.26
N ASP A 14 10.97 4.92 5.27
CA ASP A 14 10.82 4.13 4.05
C ASP A 14 10.99 2.63 4.35
N GLU A 15 11.98 2.24 5.15
CA GLU A 15 12.14 0.84 5.59
C GLU A 15 10.91 0.31 6.37
N ARG A 16 10.31 1.16 7.22
CA ARG A 16 9.08 0.80 7.96
C ARG A 16 7.88 0.68 7.03
N LEU A 17 7.79 1.52 6.01
CA LEU A 17 6.74 1.43 5.00
C LEU A 17 6.87 0.15 4.17
N ASP A 18 8.09 -0.19 3.75
CA ASP A 18 8.37 -1.41 2.99
C ASP A 18 8.08 -2.67 3.82
N GLY A 19 8.47 -2.67 5.10
CA GLY A 19 8.10 -3.74 6.03
C GLY A 19 6.59 -3.89 6.19
N LEU A 20 5.85 -2.77 6.28
CA LEU A 20 4.40 -2.77 6.38
C LEU A 20 3.72 -3.28 5.10
N LYS A 21 4.21 -2.86 3.93
CA LYS A 21 3.76 -3.37 2.62
C LYS A 21 3.94 -4.89 2.55
N LYS A 22 5.11 -5.39 2.93
CA LYS A 22 5.43 -6.83 2.94
C LYS A 22 4.52 -7.62 3.87
N MET A 23 4.38 -7.21 5.13
CA MET A 23 3.53 -7.91 6.10
C MET A 23 2.07 -7.96 5.65
N ASN A 24 1.56 -6.88 5.07
CA ASN A 24 0.20 -6.84 4.55
C ASN A 24 0.03 -7.74 3.31
N ALA A 25 1.03 -7.79 2.41
CA ALA A 25 1.01 -8.69 1.27
C ALA A 25 1.00 -10.16 1.71
N GLU A 26 1.85 -10.54 2.67
CA GLU A 26 1.87 -11.89 3.26
C GLU A 26 0.53 -12.22 3.94
N GLY A 27 -0.05 -11.26 4.67
CA GLY A 27 -1.37 -11.38 5.26
C GLY A 27 -2.45 -11.65 4.21
N CYS A 28 -2.46 -10.87 3.13
CA CYS A 28 -3.36 -11.10 1.99
C CYS A 28 -3.17 -12.49 1.38
N GLU A 29 -1.93 -12.93 1.14
CA GLU A 29 -1.65 -14.26 0.60
C GLU A 29 -2.18 -15.39 1.49
N SER A 30 -2.17 -15.21 2.82
CA SER A 30 -2.67 -16.23 3.74
C SER A 30 -4.20 -16.38 3.75
N VAL A 31 -4.94 -15.35 3.32
CA VAL A 31 -6.42 -15.35 3.31
C VAL A 31 -7.01 -15.23 1.90
N ILE A 32 -6.17 -15.16 0.86
CA ILE A 32 -6.60 -14.91 -0.52
C ILE A 32 -7.52 -16.00 -1.07
N GLU A 33 -7.39 -17.23 -0.57
CA GLU A 33 -8.25 -18.36 -0.94
C GLU A 33 -9.71 -18.14 -0.52
N LEU A 34 -9.97 -17.24 0.45
CA LEU A 34 -11.31 -16.84 0.87
C LEU A 34 -11.91 -15.75 -0.05
N ASP A 35 -11.09 -15.03 -0.81
CA ASP A 35 -11.53 -14.00 -1.73
C ASP A 35 -11.98 -14.63 -3.06
N LYS A 36 -13.30 -14.71 -3.25
CA LYS A 36 -13.94 -15.24 -4.48
C LYS A 36 -13.52 -14.48 -5.75
N THR A 37 -13.01 -13.27 -5.61
CA THR A 37 -12.64 -12.39 -6.71
C THR A 37 -11.13 -12.39 -6.98
N ALA A 38 -10.34 -13.04 -6.12
CA ALA A 38 -8.88 -13.08 -6.26
C ALA A 38 -8.41 -14.16 -7.26
N PRO A 39 -7.19 -14.01 -7.82
CA PRO A 39 -6.59 -15.05 -8.64
C PRO A 39 -6.41 -16.36 -7.87
N LYS A 40 -6.83 -17.49 -8.47
CA LYS A 40 -6.68 -18.82 -7.86
C LYS A 40 -5.27 -19.39 -7.98
N ASP A 41 -4.49 -18.94 -8.95
CA ASP A 41 -3.09 -19.34 -9.10
C ASP A 41 -2.23 -18.64 -8.04
N ARG A 42 -1.40 -19.41 -7.31
CA ARG A 42 -0.58 -18.87 -6.22
C ARG A 42 0.45 -17.84 -6.69
N LYS A 43 1.02 -17.96 -7.89
CA LYS A 43 1.98 -16.97 -8.40
C LYS A 43 1.27 -15.66 -8.72
N LEU A 44 0.07 -15.74 -9.31
CA LEU A 44 -0.79 -14.59 -9.55
C LEU A 44 -1.30 -13.96 -8.25
N ALA A 45 -1.63 -14.77 -7.24
CA ALA A 45 -2.03 -14.30 -5.91
C ALA A 45 -0.95 -13.45 -5.24
N LYS A 46 0.31 -13.92 -5.27
CA LYS A 46 1.47 -13.14 -4.79
C LYS A 46 1.64 -11.81 -5.53
N LEU A 47 1.57 -11.83 -6.87
CA LEU A 47 1.65 -10.62 -7.68
C LEU A 47 0.50 -9.65 -7.39
N TYR A 48 -0.71 -10.17 -7.17
CA TYR A 48 -1.89 -9.40 -6.80
C TYR A 48 -1.73 -8.74 -5.43
N CYS A 49 -1.44 -9.52 -4.37
CA CYS A 49 -1.31 -8.99 -3.01
C CYS A 49 -0.20 -7.93 -2.89
N THR A 50 0.95 -8.18 -3.54
CA THR A 50 2.04 -7.19 -3.60
C THR A 50 1.57 -5.91 -4.28
N CYS A 51 0.95 -6.02 -5.46
CA CYS A 51 0.42 -4.86 -6.19
C CYS A 51 -0.58 -4.06 -5.36
N VAL A 52 -1.51 -4.74 -4.67
CA VAL A 52 -2.57 -4.08 -3.90
C VAL A 52 -1.97 -3.21 -2.81
N TYR A 53 -1.04 -3.73 -2.02
CA TYR A 53 -0.48 -2.95 -0.92
C TYR A 53 0.53 -1.90 -1.38
N ASP A 54 1.28 -2.15 -2.46
CA ASP A 54 2.08 -1.08 -3.08
C ASP A 54 1.18 0.09 -3.51
N THR A 55 0.15 -0.20 -4.31
CA THR A 55 -0.78 0.81 -4.83
C THR A 55 -1.55 1.51 -3.70
N TYR A 56 -1.95 0.76 -2.68
CA TYR A 56 -2.65 1.30 -1.52
C TYR A 56 -1.77 2.30 -0.77
N PHE A 57 -0.56 1.92 -0.38
CA PHE A 57 0.34 2.78 0.39
C PHE A 57 0.94 3.93 -0.43
N ASP A 58 1.08 3.77 -1.74
CA ASP A 58 1.53 4.85 -2.64
C ASP A 58 0.45 5.93 -2.81
N SER A 59 -0.82 5.61 -2.55
CA SER A 59 -1.92 6.59 -2.58
C SER A 59 -1.95 7.55 -1.38
N PHE A 60 -1.09 7.35 -0.38
CA PHE A 60 -1.02 8.18 0.82
C PHE A 60 -0.14 9.40 0.58
N THR A 61 -0.64 10.56 1.01
CA THR A 61 0.15 11.79 1.06
C THR A 61 1.23 11.69 2.13
N GLN A 62 2.26 12.55 2.03
CA GLN A 62 3.32 12.59 3.05
C GLN A 62 2.78 12.91 4.45
N ALA A 63 1.77 13.76 4.56
CA ALA A 63 1.14 14.10 5.84
C ALA A 63 0.46 12.88 6.49
N GLU A 64 -0.18 12.03 5.69
CA GLU A 64 -0.81 10.79 6.16
C GLU A 64 0.24 9.76 6.57
N LYS A 65 1.33 9.62 5.80
CA LYS A 65 2.47 8.76 6.16
C LYS A 65 3.10 9.23 7.49
N ASN A 66 3.29 10.53 7.66
CA ASN A 66 3.81 11.10 8.92
C ASN A 66 2.86 10.80 10.11
N ASN A 67 1.55 10.87 9.92
CA ASN A 67 0.60 10.47 10.97
C ASN A 67 0.80 8.99 11.36
N MET A 68 0.94 8.10 10.38
CA MET A 68 1.11 6.66 10.63
C MET A 68 2.43 6.29 11.30
N PHE A 69 3.54 6.94 10.93
CA PHE A 69 4.88 6.53 11.37
C PHE A 69 5.50 7.39 12.46
N LEU A 70 5.09 8.67 12.54
CA LEU A 70 5.66 9.66 13.45
C LEU A 70 4.62 10.15 14.49
N GLY A 71 3.38 9.66 14.43
CA GLY A 71 2.33 10.01 15.39
C GLY A 71 1.85 11.46 15.30
N THR A 72 2.11 12.15 14.18
CA THR A 72 1.58 13.50 13.96
C THR A 72 0.06 13.48 13.87
N PRO A 73 -0.66 14.59 14.10
CA PRO A 73 -2.12 14.62 13.95
C PRO A 73 -2.60 14.12 12.58
N ALA A 74 -3.68 13.35 12.56
CA ALA A 74 -4.23 12.80 11.32
C ALA A 74 -4.81 13.94 10.46
N PRO A 75 -4.47 14.01 9.16
CA PRO A 75 -5.03 15.00 8.26
C PRO A 75 -6.52 14.72 7.99
N PRO A 76 -7.29 15.75 7.56
CA PRO A 76 -8.72 15.61 7.31
C PRO A 76 -9.04 14.47 6.34
N ASN A 77 -10.13 13.75 6.62
CA ASN A 77 -10.68 12.66 5.79
C ASN A 77 -9.77 11.43 5.60
N MET A 78 -8.57 11.38 6.17
CA MET A 78 -7.66 10.22 6.05
C MET A 78 -8.41 8.91 6.35
N GLN A 79 -9.09 8.84 7.50
CA GLN A 79 -9.81 7.64 7.92
C GLN A 79 -10.99 7.29 7.01
N LYS A 80 -11.69 8.29 6.47
CA LYS A 80 -12.79 8.09 5.51
C LYS A 80 -12.28 7.55 4.17
N ASN A 81 -11.04 7.86 3.80
CA ASN A 81 -10.44 7.47 2.52
C ASN A 81 -9.78 6.10 2.55
N LEU A 82 -9.54 5.49 3.72
CA LEU A 82 -8.82 4.20 3.81
C LEU A 82 -9.51 3.11 3.00
N GLN A 83 -10.83 2.95 3.18
CA GLN A 83 -11.57 1.88 2.52
C GLN A 83 -11.66 2.09 1.00
N SER A 84 -11.92 3.32 0.55
CA SER A 84 -12.01 3.62 -0.88
C SER A 84 -10.66 3.45 -1.59
N ARG A 85 -9.55 3.82 -0.94
CA ARG A 85 -8.19 3.58 -1.45
C ARG A 85 -7.89 2.09 -1.58
N LEU A 86 -8.23 1.29 -0.57
CA LEU A 86 -8.01 -0.16 -0.63
C LEU A 86 -8.81 -0.79 -1.77
N GLN A 87 -10.08 -0.42 -1.92
CA GLN A 87 -10.93 -0.90 -3.02
C GLN A 87 -10.39 -0.48 -4.39
N ALA A 88 -9.93 0.76 -4.53
CA ALA A 88 -9.31 1.25 -5.77
C ALA A 88 -8.03 0.47 -6.12
N ALA A 89 -7.18 0.20 -5.13
CA ALA A 89 -5.97 -0.61 -5.30
C ALA A 89 -6.30 -2.05 -5.71
N GLN A 90 -7.27 -2.69 -5.05
CA GLN A 90 -7.77 -4.02 -5.43
C GLN A 90 -8.26 -4.05 -6.87
N ALA A 91 -9.11 -3.09 -7.27
CA ALA A 91 -9.65 -3.01 -8.63
C ALA A 91 -8.55 -2.78 -9.69
N ALA A 92 -7.59 -1.90 -9.41
CA ALA A 92 -6.47 -1.63 -10.33
C ALA A 92 -5.57 -2.86 -10.49
N CYS A 93 -5.24 -3.54 -9.39
CA CYS A 93 -4.34 -4.68 -9.41
C CYS A 93 -4.98 -5.95 -9.99
N ARG A 94 -6.30 -6.11 -9.86
CA ARG A 94 -7.02 -7.22 -10.52
C ARG A 94 -6.83 -7.16 -12.03
N LYS A 95 -7.12 -5.99 -12.63
CA LYS A 95 -6.91 -5.74 -14.07
C LYS A 95 -5.45 -5.98 -14.51
N LYS A 96 -4.49 -5.59 -13.65
CA LYS A 96 -3.05 -5.74 -13.93
C LYS A 96 -2.58 -7.19 -13.92
N VAL A 97 -3.20 -8.05 -13.11
CA VAL A 97 -2.84 -9.47 -13.02
C VAL A 97 -3.61 -10.30 -14.06
N GLU A 98 -4.86 -9.95 -14.36
CA GLU A 98 -5.64 -10.56 -15.44
C GLU A 98 -4.98 -10.35 -16.82
N SER A 99 -4.40 -9.17 -17.07
CA SER A 99 -3.64 -8.91 -18.31
C SER A 99 -2.30 -9.66 -18.42
N ARG A 100 -1.91 -10.39 -17.37
CA ARG A 100 -0.69 -11.21 -17.32
C ARG A 100 -0.99 -12.71 -17.26
N SER A 101 -2.26 -13.09 -17.20
CA SER A 101 -2.76 -14.47 -17.15
C SER A 101 -3.04 -14.98 -18.56
#